data_AF-A0A7J5Y5K3-F1
#
_entry.id   AF-A0A7J5Y5K3-F1
#
_cell.length_a   1.000
_cell.length_b   1.000
_cell.length_c   1.000
_cell.angle_alpha   90.00
_cell.angle_beta   90.00
_cell.angle_gamma   90.00
#
_symmetry.space_group_name_H-M   'P 1'
#
loop_
_entity.id
_entity.type
_entity.pdbx_description
1 polymer ?
#
loop_
_entity_poly.entity_id
_entity_poly.type
_entity_poly.pdbx_seq_one_letter_code
_entity_poly.pdbx_strand_id
1 'polypeptide(L)'
;MLCEQAEQAIRILRVLPSLFPSPSAPPKKLRDASEALLHVLEEKEDPSSYLKKRPLPCPVLIVSSSSCLLAIGDAPIATFPKQDIAVGAIYLMAYYYAFHLKYPKCVATLLSVIKTEILLDKIHDKDLTPFYKKGMAKWKAFLGQ
;
A
#
# COMPACT_ATOMS: atom_id res chain seq x y z
N MET A 1 14.75 -5.62 -18.33
CA MET A 1 13.37 -5.22 -18.67
C MET A 1 12.33 -5.61 -17.60
N LEU A 2 11.84 -6.85 -17.47
CA LEU A 2 10.78 -7.18 -16.49
C LEU A 2 11.20 -6.99 -15.01
N CYS A 3 12.45 -7.31 -14.68
CA CYS A 3 12.97 -7.14 -13.33
C CYS A 3 13.11 -5.65 -12.94
N GLU A 4 13.50 -4.79 -13.87
CA GLU A 4 13.61 -3.34 -13.65
C GLU A 4 12.26 -2.68 -13.43
N GLN A 5 11.22 -3.14 -14.14
CA GLN A 5 9.85 -2.66 -13.94
C GLN A 5 9.32 -3.01 -12.56
N ALA A 6 9.59 -4.23 -12.07
CA ALA A 6 9.23 -4.63 -10.72
C ALA A 6 9.93 -3.78 -9.65
N GLU A 7 11.23 -3.54 -9.79
CA GLU A 7 12.00 -2.67 -8.90
C GLU A 7 11.49 -1.22 -8.91
N GLN A 8 11.15 -0.69 -10.09
CA GLN A 8 10.56 0.62 -10.23
C GLN A 8 9.19 0.69 -9.52
N ALA A 9 8.34 -0.33 -9.71
CA ALA A 9 7.04 -0.41 -9.04
C ALA A 9 7.19 -0.46 -7.51
N ILE A 10 8.14 -1.25 -6.98
CA ILE A 10 8.47 -1.28 -5.55
C ILE A 10 8.84 0.11 -5.03
N ARG A 11 9.73 0.81 -5.74
CA ARG A 11 10.16 2.16 -5.36
C ARG A 11 8.99 3.14 -5.33
N ILE A 12 8.13 3.10 -6.36
CA ILE A 12 6.93 3.94 -6.41
C ILE A 12 5.99 3.62 -5.24
N LEU A 13 5.68 2.35 -5.01
CA LEU A 13 4.80 1.92 -3.93
C LEU A 13 5.31 2.33 -2.54
N ARG A 14 6.63 2.34 -2.32
CA ARG A 14 7.24 2.86 -1.08
C ARG A 14 7.09 4.36 -0.92
N VAL A 15 7.17 5.12 -2.01
CA VAL A 15 7.12 6.59 -1.97
C VAL A 15 5.68 7.11 -1.91
N LEU A 16 4.71 6.39 -2.48
CA LEU A 16 3.31 6.82 -2.56
C LEU A 16 2.72 7.34 -1.23
N PRO A 17 2.87 6.66 -0.08
CA PRO A 17 2.37 7.18 1.20
C PRO A 17 2.91 8.58 1.57
N SER A 18 4.14 8.91 1.18
CA SER A 18 4.73 10.24 1.42
C SER A 18 4.15 11.33 0.51
N LEU A 19 3.73 10.96 -0.71
CA LEU A 19 3.03 11.85 -1.63
C LEU A 19 1.61 12.16 -1.13
N PHE A 20 1.00 11.21 -0.42
CA PHE A 20 -0.35 11.28 0.14
C PHE A 20 -0.36 11.24 1.67
N PRO A 21 0.26 12.21 2.36
CA PRO A 21 0.41 12.17 3.80
C PRO A 21 -0.96 12.26 4.48
N SER A 22 -1.18 11.38 5.45
CA SER A 22 -2.30 11.45 6.37
C SER A 22 -1.98 12.34 7.57
N PRO A 23 -2.95 13.07 8.14
CA PRO A 23 -2.78 13.76 9.42
C PRO A 23 -2.60 12.78 10.60
N SER A 24 -2.93 11.50 10.42
CA SER A 24 -2.72 10.48 11.43
C SER A 24 -1.29 9.94 11.35
N ALA A 25 -0.53 10.08 12.43
CA ALA A 25 0.79 9.48 12.53
C ALA A 25 0.73 7.94 12.37
N PRO A 26 1.75 7.32 11.78
CA PRO A 26 1.93 5.88 11.86
C PRO A 26 1.94 5.38 13.31
N PRO A 27 1.52 4.12 13.58
CA PRO A 27 1.71 3.52 14.91
C PRO A 27 3.18 3.60 15.34
N LYS A 28 3.47 3.82 16.63
CA LYS A 28 4.85 3.97 17.14
C LYS A 28 5.81 2.83 16.77
N LYS A 29 5.28 1.63 16.51
CA LYS A 29 6.05 0.44 16.11
C LYS A 29 6.27 0.34 14.59
N LEU A 30 5.62 1.19 13.81
CA LEU A 30 5.77 1.26 12.36
C LEU A 30 6.82 2.32 12.02
N ARG A 31 7.86 1.95 11.27
CA ARG A 31 8.94 2.88 10.91
C ARG A 31 8.46 3.97 9.94
N ASP A 32 7.68 3.58 8.93
CA ASP A 32 7.17 4.46 7.88
C ASP A 32 5.74 4.07 7.48
N ALA A 33 4.98 5.00 6.89
CA ALA A 33 3.62 4.71 6.43
C ALA A 33 3.56 3.65 5.31
N SER A 34 4.63 3.48 4.52
CA SER A 34 4.73 2.42 3.51
C SER A 34 4.70 1.01 4.09
N GLU A 35 5.27 0.79 5.27
CA GLU A 35 5.25 -0.50 5.98
C GLU A 35 3.83 -0.94 6.37
N ALA A 36 2.85 -0.03 6.31
CA ALA A 36 1.45 -0.37 6.49
C ALA A 36 0.87 -1.19 5.32
N LEU A 37 1.47 -1.10 4.12
CA LEU A 37 0.96 -1.71 2.89
C LEU A 37 1.99 -2.57 2.17
N LEU A 38 3.27 -2.24 2.28
CA LEU A 38 4.36 -2.90 1.56
C LEU A 38 5.54 -3.11 2.51
N HIS A 39 6.09 -4.32 2.51
CA HIS A 39 7.33 -4.64 3.17
C HIS A 39 8.24 -5.38 2.19
N VAL A 40 9.53 -5.04 2.14
CA VAL A 40 10.51 -5.78 1.34
C VAL A 40 11.44 -6.48 2.31
N LEU A 41 11.48 -7.81 2.23
CA LEU A 41 12.24 -8.65 3.13
C LEU A 41 13.73 -8.38 3.01
N GLU A 42 14.41 -8.35 4.15
CA GLU A 42 15.86 -8.48 4.21
C GLU A 42 16.30 -9.91 3.81
N GLU A 43 17.55 -10.10 3.36
CA GLU A 43 18.03 -11.39 2.81
C GLU A 43 17.81 -12.62 3.72
N LYS A 44 17.72 -12.42 5.04
CA LYS A 44 17.55 -13.48 6.04
C LYS A 44 16.22 -13.36 6.81
N GLU A 45 15.35 -12.47 6.37
CA GLU A 45 14.07 -12.25 7.04
C GLU A 45 13.05 -13.29 6.58
N ASP A 46 12.54 -14.06 7.54
CA ASP A 46 11.45 -14.99 7.29
C ASP A 46 10.09 -14.26 7.26
N PRO A 47 9.31 -14.35 6.17
CA PRO A 47 8.03 -13.66 6.05
C PRO A 47 7.05 -14.01 7.18
N SER A 48 7.01 -15.27 7.63
CA SER A 48 6.10 -15.71 8.69
C SER A 48 6.47 -15.07 10.03
N SER A 49 7.77 -14.99 10.31
CA SER A 49 8.32 -14.34 11.50
C SER A 49 8.08 -12.83 11.49
N TYR A 50 8.20 -12.17 10.34
CA TYR A 50 7.83 -10.77 10.16
C TYR A 50 6.34 -10.56 10.49
N LEU A 51 5.46 -11.35 9.87
CA LEU A 51 4.00 -11.23 10.05
C LEU A 51 3.57 -11.36 11.52
N LYS A 52 4.13 -12.33 12.26
CA LYS A 52 3.85 -12.51 13.69
C LYS A 52 4.26 -11.33 14.57
N LYS A 53 5.30 -10.61 14.18
CA LYS A 53 5.82 -9.44 14.93
C LYS A 53 5.17 -8.14 14.47
N ARG A 54 4.48 -8.15 13.34
CA ARG A 54 3.92 -6.96 12.71
C ARG A 54 2.85 -6.34 13.63
N PRO A 55 2.92 -5.03 13.89
CA PRO A 55 1.99 -4.37 14.82
C PRO A 55 0.58 -4.13 14.24
N LEU A 56 0.37 -4.46 12.96
CA LEU A 56 -0.86 -4.19 12.22
C LEU A 56 -1.45 -5.50 11.68
N PRO A 57 -2.73 -5.81 11.96
CA PRO A 57 -3.40 -6.99 11.42
C PRO A 57 -4.00 -6.74 10.01
N CYS A 58 -3.65 -5.64 9.36
CA CYS A 58 -4.23 -5.25 8.07
C CYS A 58 -3.51 -5.91 6.88
N PRO A 59 -4.14 -5.99 5.70
CA PRO A 59 -3.50 -6.46 4.48
C PRO A 59 -2.13 -5.82 4.22
N VAL A 60 -1.16 -6.64 3.83
CA VAL A 60 0.21 -6.22 3.49
C VAL A 60 0.75 -7.04 2.33
N LEU A 61 1.50 -6.37 1.45
CA LEU A 61 2.26 -6.99 0.39
C LEU A 61 3.72 -7.13 0.84
N ILE A 62 4.20 -8.36 0.94
CA ILE A 62 5.58 -8.69 1.28
C ILE A 62 6.32 -9.03 -0.01
N VAL A 63 7.48 -8.42 -0.24
CA VAL A 63 8.29 -8.63 -1.43
C VAL A 63 9.59 -9.30 -1.05
N SER A 64 9.91 -10.42 -1.69
CA SER A 64 11.18 -11.12 -1.57
C SER A 64 12.06 -10.85 -2.80
N SER A 65 13.18 -11.56 -2.90
CA SER A 65 14.04 -11.51 -4.09
C SER A 65 13.33 -12.01 -5.35
N SER A 66 12.42 -12.98 -5.25
CA SER A 66 11.81 -13.67 -6.40
C SER A 66 10.28 -13.63 -6.45
N SER A 67 9.61 -13.34 -5.33
CA SER A 67 8.16 -13.42 -5.21
C SER A 67 7.57 -12.26 -4.41
N CYS A 68 6.25 -12.10 -4.55
CA CYS A 68 5.43 -11.28 -3.69
C CYS A 68 4.43 -12.17 -2.95
N LEU A 69 4.18 -11.86 -1.69
CA LEU A 69 3.23 -12.52 -0.81
C LEU A 69 2.23 -11.49 -0.33
N LEU A 70 0.95 -11.71 -0.63
CA LEU A 70 -0.14 -10.98 -0.01
C LEU A 70 -0.55 -11.71 1.27
N ALA A 71 -0.62 -10.98 2.38
CA ALA A 71 -1.04 -11.52 3.67
C ALA A 71 -2.05 -10.61 4.35
N ILE A 72 -2.92 -11.18 5.19
CA ILE A 72 -3.85 -10.46 6.06
C ILE A 72 -3.66 -10.98 7.48
N GLY A 73 -3.33 -10.09 8.41
CA GLY A 73 -2.90 -10.51 9.75
C GLY A 73 -1.60 -11.31 9.64
N ASP A 74 -1.61 -12.53 10.17
CA ASP A 74 -0.52 -13.51 10.04
C ASP A 74 -0.79 -14.59 8.98
N ALA A 75 -1.93 -14.51 8.28
CA ALA A 75 -2.34 -15.49 7.28
C ALA A 75 -1.84 -15.09 5.87
N PRO A 76 -1.02 -15.93 5.21
CA PRO A 76 -0.70 -15.76 3.81
C PRO A 76 -1.95 -16.06 2.96
N ILE A 77 -2.24 -15.20 1.98
CA ILE A 77 -3.43 -15.30 1.13
C ILE A 77 -3.06 -15.78 -0.27
N ALA A 78 -2.03 -15.18 -0.86
CA ALA A 78 -1.59 -15.51 -2.21
C ALA A 78 -0.10 -15.20 -2.38
N THR A 79 0.59 -16.05 -3.13
CA THR A 79 1.97 -15.85 -3.55
C THR A 79 2.02 -15.80 -5.06
N PHE A 80 2.73 -14.82 -5.61
CA PHE A 80 2.87 -14.63 -7.05
C PHE A 80 4.29 -14.17 -7.40
N PRO A 81 4.71 -14.29 -8.66
CA PRO A 81 6.01 -13.82 -9.10
C PRO A 81 6.21 -12.33 -8.81
N LYS A 82 7.43 -11.92 -8.48
CA LYS A 82 7.76 -10.51 -8.19
C LYS A 82 7.42 -9.56 -9.33
N GLN A 83 7.41 -10.06 -10.56
CA GLN A 83 7.08 -9.25 -11.75
C GLN A 83 5.63 -8.74 -11.70
N ASP A 84 4.75 -9.45 -11.00
CA ASP A 84 3.32 -9.13 -10.89
C ASP A 84 3.00 -8.25 -9.67
N ILE A 85 4.00 -7.55 -9.10
CA ILE A 85 3.79 -6.70 -7.91
C ILE A 85 2.69 -5.64 -8.10
N ALA A 86 2.54 -5.11 -9.32
CA ALA A 86 1.47 -4.17 -9.63
C ALA A 86 0.08 -4.80 -9.44
N VAL A 87 -0.09 -6.07 -9.81
CA VAL A 87 -1.30 -6.86 -9.55
C VAL A 87 -1.49 -7.05 -8.05
N GLY A 88 -0.40 -7.33 -7.33
CA GLY A 88 -0.39 -7.41 -5.87
C GLY A 88 -0.91 -6.17 -5.16
N ALA A 89 -0.54 -4.98 -5.63
CA ALA A 89 -1.04 -3.73 -5.10
C ALA A 89 -2.56 -3.57 -5.34
N ILE A 90 -3.05 -3.98 -6.51
CA ILE A 90 -4.48 -4.00 -6.83
C ILE A 90 -5.23 -4.97 -5.92
N TYR A 91 -4.70 -6.18 -5.68
CA TYR A 91 -5.32 -7.13 -4.76
C TYR A 91 -5.39 -6.58 -3.34
N LEU A 92 -4.29 -6.05 -2.83
CA LEU A 92 -4.25 -5.44 -1.50
C LEU A 92 -5.35 -4.37 -1.34
N MET A 93 -5.56 -3.55 -2.36
CA MET A 93 -6.68 -2.61 -2.38
C MET A 93 -8.05 -3.27 -2.45
N ALA A 94 -8.23 -4.25 -3.34
CA ALA A 94 -9.48 -4.97 -3.48
C ALA A 94 -9.92 -5.59 -2.15
N TYR A 95 -8.97 -6.12 -1.35
CA TYR A 95 -9.26 -6.63 -0.02
C TYR A 95 -9.75 -5.55 0.94
N TYR A 96 -9.13 -4.37 0.96
CA TYR A 96 -9.61 -3.27 1.80
C TYR A 96 -11.04 -2.86 1.47
N TYR A 97 -11.40 -2.82 0.18
CA TYR A 97 -12.71 -2.37 -0.26
C TYR A 97 -13.79 -3.44 -0.22
N ALA A 98 -13.54 -4.60 -0.82
CA ALA A 98 -14.54 -5.67 -0.95
C ALA A 98 -14.97 -6.22 0.42
N PHE A 99 -14.06 -6.24 1.40
CA PHE A 99 -14.34 -6.76 2.73
C PHE A 99 -14.49 -5.66 3.79
N HIS A 100 -14.53 -4.38 3.38
CA HIS A 100 -14.63 -3.23 4.29
C HIS A 100 -13.64 -3.30 5.47
N LEU A 101 -12.41 -3.73 5.19
CA LEU A 101 -11.41 -3.95 6.23
C LEU A 101 -10.99 -2.62 6.85
N LYS A 102 -10.76 -2.64 8.17
CA LYS A 102 -10.15 -1.49 8.85
C LYS A 102 -8.72 -1.32 8.35
N TYR A 103 -8.44 -0.18 7.72
CA TYR A 103 -7.09 0.22 7.33
C TYR A 103 -6.46 1.19 8.35
N PRO A 104 -5.13 1.24 8.43
CA PRO A 104 -4.43 2.23 9.25
C PRO A 104 -4.79 3.65 8.81
N LYS A 105 -5.12 4.54 9.75
CA LYS A 105 -5.48 5.93 9.42
C LYS A 105 -4.35 6.67 8.69
N CYS A 106 -3.09 6.28 8.89
CA CYS A 106 -1.93 6.85 8.21
C CYS A 106 -1.91 6.62 6.68
N VAL A 107 -2.69 5.66 6.17
CA VAL A 107 -2.80 5.36 4.71
C VAL A 107 -4.16 5.70 4.12
N ALA A 108 -5.05 6.33 4.89
CA ALA A 108 -6.42 6.64 4.46
C ALA A 108 -6.48 7.51 3.20
N THR A 109 -5.66 8.56 3.14
CA THR A 109 -5.61 9.48 1.99
C THR A 109 -5.16 8.75 0.72
N LEU A 110 -4.13 7.90 0.84
CA LEU A 110 -3.62 7.10 -0.28
C LEU A 110 -4.72 6.19 -0.84
N LEU A 111 -5.39 5.41 0.02
CA LEU A 111 -6.45 4.51 -0.42
C LEU A 111 -7.58 5.29 -1.12
N SER A 112 -8.00 6.43 -0.55
CA SER A 112 -9.03 7.29 -1.16
C SER A 112 -8.64 7.76 -2.57
N VAL A 113 -7.40 8.22 -2.77
CA VAL A 113 -6.92 8.64 -4.09
C VAL A 113 -6.91 7.49 -5.07
N ILE A 114 -6.42 6.31 -4.67
CA ILE A 114 -6.36 5.20 -5.61
C ILE A 114 -7.77 4.72 -5.99
N LYS A 115 -8.71 4.73 -5.04
CA LYS A 115 -10.13 4.45 -5.30
C LYS A 115 -10.71 5.39 -6.36
N THR A 116 -10.45 6.69 -6.28
CA THR A 116 -11.07 7.66 -7.19
C THR A 116 -10.35 7.76 -8.53
N GLU A 117 -9.02 7.72 -8.54
CA GLU A 117 -8.23 7.99 -9.75
C GLU A 117 -7.89 6.74 -10.54
N ILE A 118 -7.70 5.59 -9.87
CA ILE A 118 -7.33 4.35 -10.56
C ILE A 118 -8.57 3.49 -10.80
N LEU A 119 -9.42 3.31 -9.79
CA LEU A 119 -10.64 2.51 -9.94
C LEU A 119 -11.80 3.29 -10.55
N LEU A 120 -11.63 4.61 -10.73
CA LEU A 120 -12.65 5.51 -11.27
C LEU A 120 -13.99 5.44 -10.51
N ASP A 121 -13.92 5.05 -9.23
CA ASP A 121 -15.11 4.98 -8.39
C ASP A 121 -15.52 6.38 -7.95
N LYS A 122 -16.83 6.57 -7.78
CA LYS A 122 -17.39 7.86 -7.40
C LYS A 122 -16.93 8.23 -6.00
N ILE A 123 -16.29 9.38 -5.87
CA ILE A 123 -16.03 9.95 -4.55
C ILE A 123 -17.34 10.42 -3.93
N HIS A 124 -17.61 10.00 -2.69
CA HIS A 124 -18.72 10.56 -1.93
C HIS A 124 -18.30 11.89 -1.30
N ASP A 125 -19.25 12.81 -1.11
CA ASP A 125 -18.98 14.13 -0.54
C ASP A 125 -18.27 14.07 0.82
N LYS A 126 -18.55 13.03 1.63
CA LYS A 126 -17.89 12.77 2.92
C LYS A 126 -16.39 12.48 2.80
N ASP A 127 -15.94 12.00 1.64
CA ASP A 127 -14.55 11.63 1.36
C ASP A 127 -13.75 12.80 0.74
N LEU A 128 -14.43 13.88 0.30
CA LEU A 128 -13.85 15.13 -0.24
C LEU A 128 -13.24 16.02 0.87
N THR A 129 -12.43 15.42 1.73
CA THR A 129 -11.77 16.11 2.83
C THR A 129 -10.72 17.12 2.30
N PRO A 130 -10.37 18.16 3.08
CA PRO A 130 -9.26 19.07 2.73
C PRO A 130 -7.94 18.33 2.46
N PHE A 131 -7.70 17.22 3.16
CA PHE A 131 -6.51 16.37 2.98
C PHE A 131 -6.54 15.63 1.65
N TYR A 132 -7.69 15.08 1.27
CA TYR A 132 -7.86 14.49 -0.06
C TYR A 132 -7.57 15.53 -1.14
N LYS A 133 -8.17 16.73 -1.05
CA LYS A 133 -7.93 17.83 -2.02
C LYS A 133 -6.44 18.20 -2.12
N LYS A 134 -5.74 18.31 -0.97
CA LYS A 134 -4.29 18.59 -0.93
C LYS A 134 -3.47 17.45 -1.54
N GLY A 135 -3.82 16.20 -1.25
CA GLY A 135 -3.20 15.02 -1.86
C GLY A 135 -3.36 15.02 -3.37
N MET A 136 -4.57 15.30 -3.86
CA MET A 136 -4.87 15.40 -5.29
C MET A 136 -4.10 16.53 -5.98
N ALA A 137 -3.94 17.70 -5.34
CA ALA A 137 -3.11 18.77 -5.88
C ALA A 137 -1.64 18.34 -6.05
N LYS A 138 -1.08 17.63 -5.06
CA LYS A 138 0.27 17.06 -5.16
C LYS A 138 0.39 16.00 -6.24
N TRP A 139 -0.62 15.15 -6.40
CA TRP A 139 -0.67 14.12 -7.44
C TRP A 139 -0.67 14.74 -8.83
N LYS A 140 -1.52 15.74 -9.07
CA LYS A 140 -1.55 16.47 -10.34
C LYS A 140 -0.21 17.14 -10.64
N ALA A 141 0.37 17.82 -9.65
CA ALA A 141 1.71 18.40 -9.78
C ALA A 141 2.79 17.34 -10.10
N PHE A 142 2.71 16.16 -9.49
CA PHE A 142 3.60 15.03 -9.79
C PHE A 142 3.43 14.51 -11.23
N LEU A 143 2.20 14.49 -11.74
CA LEU A 143 1.89 14.11 -13.12
C LEU A 143 2.16 15.23 -14.14
N GLY A 144 2.51 16.43 -13.70
CA GLY A 144 2.67 17.61 -14.57
C GLY A 144 1.35 18.18 -15.09
N GLN A 145 0.25 17.98 -14.35
CA GLN A 145 -1.10 18.47 -14.65
C GLN A 145 -1.51 19.66 -13.77
#